data_AF-A0A7J5WMD2-F1
#
_entry.id   AF-A0A7J5WMD2-F1
#
_cell.length_a   1.000
_cell.length_b   1.000
_cell.length_c   1.000
_cell.angle_alpha   90.00
_cell.angle_beta   90.00
_cell.angle_gamma   90.00
#
_symmetry.space_group_name_H-M   'P 1'
#
loop_
_entity.id
_entity.type
_entity.pdbx_description
1 polymer ?
#
loop_
_entity_poly.entity_id
_entity_poly.type
_entity_poly.pdbx_seq_one_letter_code
_entity_poly.pdbx_strand_id
1 'polypeptide(L)' 'METMNNALILTNGLLTTSDAKTAHGLIRGTERFSIKGIIDQDETAGKDAGELLDGIYRNIPIYSNLQQAIAAEK' A
#
# COMPACT_ATOMS: atom_id res chain seq x y z
N MET A 1 6.16 -17.16 -18.28
CA MET A 1 5.26 -16.34 -17.46
C MET A 1 6.16 -15.59 -16.49
N GLU A 2 6.40 -14.31 -16.71
CA GLU A 2 7.23 -13.54 -15.76
C GLU A 2 6.48 -13.40 -14.45
N THR A 3 7.12 -13.81 -13.36
CA THR A 3 6.58 -13.65 -12.02
C THR A 3 6.83 -12.20 -11.62
N MET A 4 5.78 -11.38 -11.52
CA MET A 4 5.92 -10.04 -10.95
C MET A 4 6.39 -10.16 -9.50
N ASN A 5 7.37 -9.36 -9.12
CA ASN A 5 7.84 -9.33 -7.74
C ASN A 5 6.77 -8.70 -6.83
N ASN A 6 6.44 -9.39 -5.74
CA ASN A 6 5.57 -8.83 -4.72
C ASN A 6 6.30 -7.71 -3.98
N ALA A 7 5.57 -6.65 -3.62
CA ALA A 7 6.11 -5.54 -2.86
C ALA A 7 5.13 -5.04 -1.80
N LEU A 8 5.69 -4.62 -0.68
CA LEU A 8 5.02 -3.87 0.38
C LEU A 8 5.62 -2.47 0.42
N ILE A 9 4.77 -1.46 0.59
CA ILE A 9 5.20 -0.05 0.63
C ILE A 9 5.16 0.42 2.08
N LEU A 10 6.23 1.05 2.57
CA LEU A 10 6.26 1.65 3.90
C LEU A 10 6.12 3.18 3.79
N THR A 11 5.14 3.76 4.46
CA THR A 11 4.91 5.22 4.47
C THR A 11 5.04 5.87 5.85
N ASN A 12 4.99 5.08 6.94
CA ASN A 12 5.28 5.56 8.31
C ASN A 12 4.51 6.85 8.71
N GLY A 13 3.21 6.87 8.46
CA GLY A 13 2.29 7.97 8.77
C GLY A 13 2.17 9.04 7.68
N LEU A 14 2.92 8.94 6.59
CA LEU A 14 2.94 9.95 5.52
C LEU A 14 1.94 9.65 4.39
N LEU A 15 1.19 8.55 4.42
CA LEU A 15 0.36 8.13 3.30
C LEU A 15 -0.66 9.19 2.87
N THR A 16 -1.22 9.95 3.82
CA THR A 16 -2.19 11.02 3.56
C THR A 16 -1.56 12.37 3.25
N THR A 17 -0.22 12.49 3.30
CA THR A 17 0.50 13.75 3.06
C THR A 17 1.06 13.80 1.64
N SER A 18 1.41 14.99 1.17
CA SER A 18 2.05 15.18 -0.14
C SER A 18 3.44 14.52 -0.25
N ASP A 19 4.06 14.18 0.88
CA ASP A 19 5.43 13.65 0.92
C ASP A 19 5.50 12.20 0.44
N ALA A 20 4.38 11.46 0.49
CA ALA A 20 4.27 10.08 0.03
C ALA A 20 4.07 9.94 -1.49
N LYS A 21 4.46 10.93 -2.32
CA LYS A 21 4.26 10.92 -3.79
C LYS A 21 4.76 9.66 -4.50
N THR A 22 5.84 9.06 -3.99
CA THR A 22 6.38 7.81 -4.54
C THR A 22 5.42 6.64 -4.28
N ALA A 23 4.89 6.54 -3.06
CA ALA A 23 3.86 5.57 -2.72
C ALA A 23 2.58 5.82 -3.53
N HIS A 24 2.15 7.08 -3.66
CA HIS A 24 0.99 7.46 -4.48
C HIS A 24 1.14 7.04 -5.93
N GLY A 25 2.32 7.23 -6.53
CA GLY A 25 2.61 6.76 -7.87
C GLY A 25 2.43 5.25 -8.01
N LEU A 26 3.00 4.48 -7.07
CA LEU A 26 2.90 3.02 -7.05
C LEU A 26 1.45 2.53 -6.82
N ILE A 27 0.67 3.20 -5.98
CA ILE A 27 -0.75 2.90 -5.73
C ILE A 27 -1.58 3.11 -7.00
N ARG A 28 -1.33 4.21 -7.72
CA ARG A 28 -2.06 4.53 -8.96
C ARG A 28 -1.75 3.54 -10.07
N GLY A 29 -0.53 3.01 -10.12
CA GLY A 29 -0.18 1.92 -11.01
C GLY A 29 1.32 1.69 -11.12
N THR A 30 1.71 0.43 -11.23
CA THR A 30 3.07 0.01 -11.55
C THR A 30 3.03 -1.27 -12.37
N GLU A 31 3.91 -1.37 -13.36
CA GLU A 31 4.07 -2.57 -14.18
C GLU A 31 5.18 -3.50 -13.65
N ARG A 32 5.92 -3.04 -12.62
CA ARG A 32 7.13 -3.72 -12.11
C ARG A 32 6.86 -4.60 -10.89
N PHE A 33 5.84 -4.30 -10.10
CA PHE A 33 5.59 -4.94 -8.82
C PHE A 33 4.11 -5.24 -8.62
N SER A 34 3.80 -6.37 -7.99
CA SER A 34 2.47 -6.61 -7.43
C SER A 34 2.42 -6.02 -6.03
N ILE A 35 1.80 -4.85 -5.88
CA ILE A 35 1.65 -4.20 -4.57
C ILE A 35 0.68 -5.02 -3.73
N LYS A 36 1.16 -5.63 -2.64
CA LYS A 36 0.35 -6.46 -1.73
C LYS A 36 -0.26 -5.67 -0.58
N GLY A 37 0.23 -4.45 -0.35
CA GLY A 37 -0.32 -3.53 0.63
C GLY A 37 0.65 -2.45 1.05
N ILE A 38 0.20 -1.61 1.96
CA ILE A 38 0.96 -0.50 2.53
C ILE A 38 1.08 -0.69 4.04
N ILE A 39 2.25 -0.41 4.59
CA ILE A 39 2.50 -0.36 6.02
C ILE A 39 2.54 1.12 6.41
N ASP A 40 1.58 1.51 7.22
CA ASP A 40 1.40 2.87 7.70
C ASP A 40 0.99 2.84 9.18
N GLN A 41 0.40 3.91 9.70
CA GLN A 41 0.00 4.03 11.11
C GLN A 41 -1.40 3.45 11.38
N ASP A 42 -1.76 3.30 12.65
CA ASP A 42 -3.03 2.71 13.08
C ASP A 42 -4.26 3.46 12.55
N GLU A 43 -4.15 4.77 12.33
CA GLU A 43 -5.23 5.63 11.83
C GLU A 43 -5.67 5.30 10.39
N THR A 44 -4.76 4.72 9.61
CA THR A 44 -5.00 4.34 8.21
C THR A 44 -5.16 2.84 8.03
N ALA A 45 -4.79 2.03 9.04
CA ALA A 45 -4.92 0.59 9.02
C ALA A 45 -6.36 0.13 8.77
N GLY A 46 -6.51 -0.95 7.97
CA GLY A 46 -7.79 -1.54 7.61
C GLY A 46 -8.55 -0.81 6.49
N LYS A 47 -8.03 0.30 5.97
CA LYS A 47 -8.58 1.00 4.79
C LYS A 47 -7.90 0.55 3.50
N ASP A 48 -8.52 0.89 2.36
CA ASP A 48 -7.91 0.74 1.04
C ASP A 48 -7.07 1.96 0.70
N ALA A 49 -5.85 1.72 0.19
CA ALA A 49 -4.92 2.78 -0.18
C ALA A 49 -5.40 3.65 -1.35
N GLY A 50 -6.15 3.06 -2.29
CA GLY A 50 -6.74 3.81 -3.39
C GLY A 50 -7.88 4.71 -2.91
N GLU A 51 -8.76 4.20 -2.04
CA GLU A 51 -9.82 5.00 -1.42
C GLU A 51 -9.24 6.19 -0.63
N LEU A 52 -8.17 5.96 0.13
CA LEU A 52 -7.51 7.01 0.92
C LEU A 52 -6.81 8.06 0.04
N LEU A 53 -6.32 7.67 -1.14
CA LEU A 53 -5.55 8.53 -2.03
C LEU A 53 -6.43 9.40 -2.93
N ASP A 54 -7.38 8.79 -3.63
CA ASP A 54 -8.22 9.47 -4.63
C ASP A 54 -9.67 8.97 -4.67
N GLY A 55 -10.09 8.19 -3.67
CA GLY A 55 -11.45 7.68 -3.55
C GLY A 55 -11.76 6.48 -4.44
N ILE A 56 -10.77 5.93 -5.15
CA ILE A 56 -10.96 4.76 -6.01
C ILE A 56 -10.44 3.51 -5.31
N TYR A 57 -11.33 2.57 -4.99
CA TYR A 57 -10.98 1.28 -4.43
C TYR A 57 -10.05 0.49 -5.37
N ARG A 58 -8.84 0.16 -4.89
CA ARG A 58 -7.81 -0.57 -5.68
C ARG A 58 -7.45 -1.94 -5.12
N ASN A 59 -8.10 -2.37 -4.04
CA ASN A 59 -7.83 -3.62 -3.34
C ASN A 59 -6.38 -3.70 -2.82
N ILE A 60 -5.87 -2.57 -2.33
CA ILE A 60 -4.53 -2.43 -1.73
C ILE A 60 -4.75 -2.12 -0.24
N PRO A 61 -4.70 -3.14 0.64
CA PRO A 61 -4.93 -2.96 2.06
C PRO A 61 -3.81 -2.18 2.74
N ILE A 62 -4.17 -1.39 3.75
CA ILE A 62 -3.23 -0.71 4.63
C ILE A 62 -3.14 -1.47 5.96
N TYR A 63 -1.92 -1.75 6.39
CA TYR A 63 -1.57 -2.45 7.63
C TYR A 63 -0.88 -1.49 8.60
N SER A 64 -1.13 -1.67 9.89
CA SER A 64 -0.48 -0.90 10.97
C SER A 64 0.99 -1.27 11.17
N ASN A 65 1.37 -2.49 10.79
CA ASN A 65 2.72 -3.00 11.01
C ASN A 65 3.08 -4.11 10.01
N LEU A 66 4.38 -4.38 9.91
CA LEU A 66 4.93 -5.39 9.01
C LEU A 66 4.43 -6.81 9.30
N GLN A 67 4.19 -7.15 10.57
CA GLN A 67 3.75 -8.50 10.95
C GLN A 67 2.36 -8.81 10.41
N GLN A 68 1.44 -7.84 10.46
CA GLN A 68 0.10 -7.96 9.85
C GLN A 68 0.19 -8.13 8.34
N ALA A 69 1.04 -7.34 7.67
CA ALA A 69 1.24 -7.43 6.23
C ALA A 69 1.74 -8.82 5.79
N ILE A 70 2.77 -9.34 6.48
CA ILE A 70 3.33 -10.68 6.18
C ILE A 70 2.31 -11.79 6.50
N ALA A 71 1.52 -11.65 7.57
CA ALA A 71 0.51 -12.64 7.93
C ALA A 71 -0.62 -12.73 6.89
N ALA A 72 -0.93 -11.62 6.22
CA ALA A 72 -1.95 -11.54 5.17
C ALA A 72 -1.46 -12.05 3.80
N GLU A 73 -0.15 -12.08 3.54
CA GLU A 73 0.44 -12.57 2.30
C GLU A 73 0.65 -14.10 2.26
N LYS A 74 0.10 -14.84 3.24
CA LYS A 74 0.20 -16.32 3.31
C LYS A 74 -0.60 -17.05 2.25
#